data_AF-A0A8F4J767-F1
#
_entry.id   AF-A0A8F4J767-F1
#
_cell.length_a   1.000
_cell.length_b   1.000
_cell.length_c   1.000
_cell.angle_alpha   90.00
_cell.angle_beta   90.00
_cell.angle_gamma   90.00
#
_symmetry.space_group_name_H-M   'P 1'
#
loop_
_entity.id
_entity.type
_entity.pdbx_description
1 polymer ?
#
loop_
_entity_poly.entity_id
_entity_poly.type
_entity_poly.pdbx_seq_one_letter_code
_entity_poly.pdbx_strand_id
1 'polypeptide(L)'
;MVPRVVLPMLAVVVLLAAACTHKGTSDKVTVESKPYVAALVRDLVGHGVGDIEVSGTQARCLAPRWVNVLQPTRLEAAGIEPSALAADAGMDAKAAKVPLTDAEIGKLVDAFGDCDMDLKAAYIDHATAGATLSDDDRSCLTDALSDDLIRRITTVEVTKGAAAVDRDATLSSDLFTALSACPGAIALDGG
;
A
#
# COMPACT_ATOMS: atom_id res chain seq x y z
N MET A 1 -64.28 3.68 -39.34
CA MET A 1 -63.63 2.57 -40.08
C MET A 1 -62.16 2.55 -39.70
N VAL A 2 -61.70 1.44 -39.13
CA VAL A 2 -60.41 1.25 -38.45
C VAL A 2 -59.28 1.02 -39.47
N PRO A 3 -58.11 1.66 -39.36
CA PRO A 3 -56.88 1.13 -39.93
C PRO A 3 -56.11 0.30 -38.90
N ARG A 4 -55.62 -0.82 -39.42
CA ARG A 4 -55.01 -1.97 -38.75
C ARG A 4 -53.66 -1.66 -38.11
N VAL A 5 -53.46 -2.31 -36.97
CA VAL A 5 -52.21 -2.49 -36.24
C VAL A 5 -51.21 -3.27 -37.09
N VAL A 6 -49.97 -2.77 -37.19
CA VAL A 6 -48.79 -3.57 -37.57
C VAL A 6 -47.65 -3.16 -36.64
N LEU A 7 -47.41 -3.97 -35.62
CA LEU A 7 -46.20 -3.95 -34.80
C LEU A 7 -45.08 -4.70 -35.54
N PRO A 8 -43.83 -4.19 -35.53
CA PRO A 8 -42.67 -5.06 -35.63
C PRO A 8 -41.75 -4.93 -34.40
N MET A 9 -41.56 -6.10 -33.78
CA MET A 9 -40.33 -6.61 -33.16
C MET A 9 -39.51 -5.69 -32.24
N LEU A 10 -39.71 -5.86 -30.94
CA LEU A 10 -38.66 -5.67 -29.94
C LEU A 10 -37.56 -6.73 -30.15
N ALA A 11 -36.36 -6.30 -30.50
CA ALA A 11 -35.14 -7.08 -30.30
C ALA A 11 -34.62 -6.81 -28.88
N VAL A 12 -34.91 -7.73 -27.95
CA VAL A 12 -34.30 -7.73 -26.61
C VAL A 12 -32.88 -8.27 -26.75
N VAL A 13 -31.90 -7.37 -26.78
CA VAL A 13 -30.48 -7.72 -26.64
C VAL A 13 -30.24 -8.05 -25.18
N VAL A 14 -30.17 -9.35 -24.86
CA VAL A 14 -29.71 -9.84 -23.55
C VAL A 14 -28.20 -9.68 -23.51
N LEU A 15 -27.72 -8.55 -22.99
CA LEU A 15 -26.33 -8.37 -22.59
C LEU A 15 -26.05 -9.22 -21.36
N LEU A 16 -25.41 -10.38 -21.57
CA LEU A 16 -24.77 -11.17 -20.53
C LEU A 16 -23.61 -10.36 -19.94
N ALA A 17 -23.90 -9.59 -18.89
CA ALA A 17 -22.87 -9.06 -18.02
C ALA A 17 -22.30 -10.23 -17.21
N ALA A 18 -21.13 -10.73 -17.63
CA ALA A 18 -20.29 -11.59 -16.81
C ALA A 18 -19.88 -10.79 -15.57
N ALA A 19 -20.59 -11.03 -14.47
CA ALA A 19 -20.30 -10.47 -13.16
C ALA A 19 -19.02 -11.11 -12.62
N CYS A 20 -17.86 -10.53 -12.93
CA CYS A 20 -16.71 -10.58 -12.04
C CYS A 20 -17.00 -9.60 -10.90
N THR A 21 -17.68 -10.07 -9.86
CA THR A 21 -17.82 -9.36 -8.59
C THR A 21 -16.46 -9.33 -7.89
N HIS A 22 -15.58 -8.42 -8.30
CA HIS A 22 -14.47 -7.99 -7.48
C HIS A 22 -15.02 -6.98 -6.48
N LYS A 23 -14.94 -7.33 -5.19
CA LYS A 23 -15.52 -6.61 -4.06
C LYS A 23 -14.68 -5.36 -3.73
N GLY A 24 -14.44 -4.49 -4.71
CA GLY A 24 -13.79 -3.21 -4.51
C GLY A 24 -14.84 -2.15 -4.20
N THR A 25 -14.98 -1.75 -2.95
CA THR A 25 -15.60 -0.46 -2.63
C THR A 25 -14.86 0.59 -3.43
N SER A 26 -15.53 1.18 -4.43
CA SER A 26 -14.98 2.32 -5.16
C SER A 26 -14.86 3.47 -4.18
N ASP A 27 -13.68 3.60 -3.59
CA ASP A 27 -13.29 4.71 -2.73
C ASP A 27 -13.58 6.02 -3.46
N LYS A 28 -14.52 6.80 -2.92
CA LYS A 28 -15.07 7.97 -3.61
C LYS A 28 -14.05 9.10 -3.61
N VAL A 29 -13.26 9.20 -4.67
CA VAL A 29 -12.37 10.35 -4.90
C VAL A 29 -13.21 11.60 -5.18
N THR A 30 -13.22 12.56 -4.26
CA THR A 30 -13.89 13.86 -4.42
C THR A 30 -13.09 14.78 -5.34
N VAL A 31 -13.71 15.87 -5.83
CA VAL A 31 -13.01 16.89 -6.64
C VAL A 31 -11.81 17.47 -5.89
N GLU A 32 -11.98 17.75 -4.60
CA GLU A 32 -10.94 18.26 -3.69
C GLU A 32 -9.81 17.24 -3.45
N SER A 33 -10.12 15.94 -3.44
CA SER A 33 -9.12 14.88 -3.20
C SER A 33 -8.24 14.60 -4.42
N LYS A 34 -8.70 14.90 -5.65
CA LYS A 34 -7.97 14.60 -6.90
C LYS A 34 -6.53 15.10 -6.93
N PRO A 35 -6.21 16.37 -6.61
CA PRO A 35 -4.83 16.84 -6.63
C PRO A 35 -3.94 16.11 -5.62
N TYR A 36 -4.46 15.79 -4.43
CA TYR A 36 -3.75 15.01 -3.41
C TYR A 36 -3.48 13.58 -3.87
N VAL A 37 -4.49 12.90 -4.44
CA VAL A 37 -4.33 11.55 -4.99
C VAL A 37 -3.28 11.55 -6.11
N ALA A 38 -3.35 12.49 -7.06
CA ALA A 38 -2.38 12.57 -8.14
C ALA A 38 -0.95 12.86 -7.64
N ALA A 39 -0.80 13.67 -6.61
CA ALA A 39 0.49 13.91 -5.97
C ALA A 39 1.03 12.68 -5.27
N LEU A 40 0.20 12.01 -4.48
CA LEU A 40 0.59 10.81 -3.73
C LEU A 40 0.92 9.65 -4.68
N VAL A 41 0.22 9.48 -5.80
CA VAL A 41 0.59 8.47 -6.82
C VAL A 41 2.01 8.72 -7.33
N ARG A 42 2.37 9.98 -7.62
CA ARG A 42 3.72 10.32 -8.12
C ARG A 42 4.78 10.07 -7.05
N ASP A 43 4.49 10.42 -5.81
CA ASP A 43 5.39 10.19 -4.68
C ASP A 43 5.63 8.68 -4.48
N LEU A 44 4.57 7.89 -4.38
CA LEU A 44 4.65 6.44 -4.19
C LEU A 44 5.42 5.75 -5.32
N VAL A 45 5.22 6.16 -6.58
CA VAL A 45 5.97 5.58 -7.72
C VAL A 45 7.45 6.00 -7.71
N GLY A 46 7.75 7.22 -7.25
CA GLY A 46 9.12 7.75 -7.25
C GLY A 46 9.95 7.30 -6.05
N HIS A 47 9.31 7.13 -4.88
CA HIS A 47 9.99 6.96 -3.60
C HIS A 47 9.53 5.73 -2.81
N GLY A 48 8.45 5.07 -3.20
CA GLY A 48 7.89 3.95 -2.44
C GLY A 48 7.25 4.37 -1.12
N VAL A 49 7.20 3.44 -0.16
CA VAL A 49 6.87 3.71 1.24
C VAL A 49 7.95 3.11 2.12
N GLY A 50 8.73 3.95 2.79
CA GLY A 50 9.93 3.49 3.48
C GLY A 50 10.85 2.77 2.50
N ASP A 51 11.12 1.51 2.78
CA ASP A 51 11.99 0.65 1.96
C ASP A 51 11.22 -0.22 0.94
N ILE A 52 9.89 -0.04 0.86
CA ILE A 52 9.00 -0.83 0.01
C ILE A 52 8.80 -0.13 -1.32
N GLU A 53 9.22 -0.76 -2.42
CA GLU A 53 8.92 -0.31 -3.76
C GLU A 53 7.43 -0.44 -4.08
N VAL A 54 6.87 0.57 -4.77
CA VAL A 54 5.45 0.61 -5.14
C VAL A 54 5.30 0.78 -6.64
N SER A 55 4.71 -0.21 -7.30
CA SER A 55 4.42 -0.11 -8.74
C SER A 55 3.37 0.97 -9.05
N GLY A 56 3.33 1.44 -10.29
CA GLY A 56 2.31 2.40 -10.72
C GLY A 56 0.86 1.94 -10.50
N THR A 57 0.60 0.63 -10.58
CA THR A 57 -0.74 0.07 -10.32
C THR A 57 -1.05 0.06 -8.83
N GLN A 58 -0.11 -0.37 -7.99
CA GLN A 58 -0.25 -0.33 -6.54
C GLN A 58 -0.40 1.11 -6.03
N ALA A 59 0.38 2.06 -6.55
CA ALA A 59 0.28 3.47 -6.19
C ALA A 59 -1.10 4.06 -6.52
N ARG A 60 -1.65 3.75 -7.70
CA ARG A 60 -3.02 4.17 -8.08
C ARG A 60 -4.11 3.53 -7.23
N CYS A 61 -3.83 2.39 -6.60
CA CYS A 61 -4.71 1.73 -5.66
C CYS A 61 -4.60 2.32 -4.24
N LEU A 62 -3.38 2.51 -3.74
CA LEU A 62 -3.08 3.03 -2.39
C LEU A 62 -3.49 4.49 -2.23
N ALA A 63 -3.08 5.36 -3.15
CA ALA A 63 -3.24 6.80 -3.02
C ALA A 63 -4.68 7.26 -2.70
N PRO A 64 -5.75 6.80 -3.40
CA PRO A 64 -7.10 7.21 -3.05
C PRO A 64 -7.55 6.71 -1.67
N ARG A 65 -7.15 5.51 -1.26
CA ARG A 65 -7.45 4.97 0.08
C ARG A 65 -6.81 5.81 1.18
N TRP A 66 -5.55 6.14 1.01
CA TRP A 66 -4.79 6.95 1.96
C TRP A 66 -5.32 8.38 2.04
N VAL A 67 -5.60 9.03 0.91
CA VAL A 67 -6.20 10.37 0.90
C VAL A 67 -7.58 10.38 1.55
N ASN A 68 -8.36 9.29 1.45
CA ASN A 68 -9.64 9.17 2.16
C ASN A 68 -9.48 8.99 3.68
N VAL A 69 -8.36 8.47 4.17
CA VAL A 69 -8.10 8.42 5.61
C VAL A 69 -7.55 9.76 6.09
N LEU A 70 -6.58 10.30 5.36
CA LEU A 70 -5.89 11.54 5.71
C LEU A 70 -6.79 12.75 5.57
N GLN A 71 -7.69 12.79 4.59
CA GLN A 71 -8.59 13.89 4.24
C GLN A 71 -7.87 15.18 3.78
N PRO A 72 -8.21 15.77 2.62
CA PRO A 72 -7.61 17.02 2.14
C PRO A 72 -7.59 18.13 3.19
N THR A 73 -8.70 18.37 3.88
CA THR A 73 -8.79 19.42 4.91
C THR A 73 -7.80 19.25 6.07
N ARG A 74 -7.45 18.01 6.46
CA ARG A 74 -6.45 17.77 7.52
C ARG A 74 -5.02 17.91 6.98
N LEU A 75 -4.78 17.53 5.72
CA LEU A 75 -3.52 17.77 5.05
C LEU A 75 -3.23 19.28 4.95
N GLU A 76 -4.22 20.07 4.55
CA GLU A 76 -4.15 21.54 4.50
C GLU A 76 -3.92 22.14 5.88
N ALA A 77 -4.65 21.68 6.90
CA ALA A 77 -4.46 22.13 8.28
C ALA A 77 -3.05 21.82 8.83
N ALA A 78 -2.40 20.76 8.32
CA ALA A 78 -1.02 20.40 8.61
C ALA A 78 0.01 21.14 7.71
N GLY A 79 -0.44 22.06 6.84
CA GLY A 79 0.40 22.80 5.91
C GLY A 79 0.95 21.93 4.76
N ILE A 80 0.29 20.83 4.44
CA ILE A 80 0.67 19.89 3.39
C ILE A 80 -0.19 20.17 2.16
N GLU A 81 0.35 20.93 1.22
CA GLU A 81 -0.25 21.14 -0.10
C GLU A 81 0.00 19.93 -1.03
N PRO A 82 -0.78 19.74 -2.11
CA PRO A 82 -0.56 18.66 -3.07
C PRO A 82 0.85 18.67 -3.69
N SER A 83 1.42 19.85 -3.95
CA SER A 83 2.80 19.95 -4.44
C SER A 83 3.83 19.49 -3.42
N ALA A 84 3.55 19.68 -2.13
CA ALA A 84 4.42 19.25 -1.04
C ALA A 84 4.39 17.72 -0.88
N LEU A 85 3.27 17.05 -1.14
CA LEU A 85 3.21 15.57 -1.12
C LEU A 85 4.17 14.93 -2.13
N ALA A 86 4.32 15.52 -3.31
CA ALA A 86 5.16 14.98 -4.37
C ALA A 86 6.66 15.32 -4.22
N ALA A 87 7.07 15.98 -3.14
CA ALA A 87 8.44 16.46 -2.95
C ALA A 87 9.23 15.57 -1.96
N ASP A 88 10.47 15.21 -2.35
CA ASP A 88 11.66 14.52 -1.78
C ASP A 88 11.71 14.03 -0.32
N ALA A 89 10.61 13.97 0.42
CA ALA A 89 10.59 13.55 1.82
C ALA A 89 9.72 12.32 2.09
N GLY A 90 9.13 11.72 1.05
CA GLY A 90 8.19 10.61 1.18
C GLY A 90 6.90 10.96 1.95
N MET A 91 5.88 10.15 1.80
CA MET A 91 4.61 10.33 2.52
C MET A 91 4.76 10.06 4.03
N ASP A 92 5.71 9.23 4.46
CA ASP A 92 6.00 8.88 5.85
C ASP A 92 6.40 10.09 6.70
N ALA A 93 7.31 10.94 6.20
CA ALA A 93 7.71 12.17 6.91
C ALA A 93 6.58 13.20 7.02
N LYS A 94 5.58 13.11 6.14
CA LYS A 94 4.43 14.03 6.08
C LYS A 94 3.24 13.50 6.90
N ALA A 95 3.03 12.19 6.92
CA ALA A 95 2.02 11.51 7.72
C ALA A 95 2.19 11.82 9.21
N ALA A 96 3.43 11.91 9.69
CA ALA A 96 3.76 12.27 11.07
C ALA A 96 3.18 13.63 11.51
N LYS A 97 2.85 14.53 10.58
CA LYS A 97 2.28 15.87 10.85
C LYS A 97 0.76 15.85 10.93
N VAL A 98 0.11 14.79 10.47
CA VAL A 98 -1.34 14.63 10.55
C VAL A 98 -1.64 13.78 11.79
N PRO A 99 -2.36 14.30 12.79
CA PRO A 99 -2.68 13.52 13.98
C PRO A 99 -3.65 12.40 13.58
N LEU A 100 -3.22 11.14 13.62
CA LEU A 100 -4.04 9.97 13.27
C LEU A 100 -4.36 9.14 14.51
N THR A 101 -5.55 8.54 14.51
CA THR A 101 -5.92 7.51 15.50
C THR A 101 -5.35 6.15 15.12
N ASP A 102 -5.22 5.24 16.08
CA ASP A 102 -4.76 3.86 15.81
C ASP A 102 -5.64 3.14 14.77
N ALA A 103 -6.95 3.43 14.76
CA ALA A 103 -7.87 2.88 13.78
C ALA A 103 -7.64 3.45 12.37
N GLU A 104 -7.21 4.71 12.25
CA GLU A 104 -6.85 5.31 10.97
C GLU A 104 -5.51 4.80 10.47
N ILE A 105 -4.52 4.66 11.36
CA ILE A 105 -3.23 4.05 11.05
C ILE A 105 -3.44 2.62 10.55
N GLY A 106 -4.29 1.85 11.23
CA GLY A 106 -4.70 0.52 10.79
C GLY A 106 -5.20 0.52 9.36
N LYS A 107 -6.09 1.45 8.98
CA LYS A 107 -6.59 1.56 7.60
C LYS A 107 -5.49 1.91 6.58
N LEU A 108 -4.50 2.71 6.96
CA LEU A 108 -3.37 3.01 6.06
C LEU A 108 -2.54 1.74 5.80
N VAL A 109 -2.30 0.95 6.84
CA VAL A 109 -1.54 -0.31 6.74
C VAL A 109 -2.35 -1.41 6.03
N ASP A 110 -3.64 -1.54 6.32
CA ASP A 110 -4.52 -2.53 5.69
C ASP A 110 -4.66 -2.26 4.17
N ALA A 111 -4.51 -1.00 3.74
CA ALA A 111 -4.58 -0.62 2.34
C ALA A 111 -3.50 -1.29 1.47
N PHE A 112 -2.35 -1.71 2.04
CA PHE A 112 -1.35 -2.48 1.31
C PHE A 112 -1.92 -3.83 0.84
N GLY A 113 -2.53 -4.58 1.76
CA GLY A 113 -3.18 -5.85 1.45
C GLY A 113 -4.36 -5.68 0.48
N ASP A 114 -5.18 -4.63 0.68
CA ASP A 114 -6.29 -4.29 -0.21
C ASP A 114 -5.85 -3.88 -1.64
N CYS A 115 -4.55 -3.66 -1.83
CA CYS A 115 -3.91 -3.29 -3.08
C CYS A 115 -2.94 -4.35 -3.60
N ASP A 116 -3.14 -5.60 -3.17
CA ASP A 116 -2.37 -6.78 -3.59
C ASP A 116 -0.86 -6.60 -3.36
N MET A 117 -0.49 -5.94 -2.26
CA MET A 117 0.91 -5.83 -1.84
C MET A 117 1.21 -6.87 -0.76
N ASP A 118 2.10 -7.79 -1.09
CA ASP A 118 2.66 -8.73 -0.13
C ASP A 118 3.81 -8.05 0.62
N LEU A 119 3.48 -7.52 1.80
CA LEU A 119 4.45 -6.83 2.65
C LEU A 119 5.59 -7.75 3.08
N LYS A 120 5.33 -9.04 3.35
CA LYS A 120 6.40 -9.98 3.72
C LYS A 120 7.37 -10.16 2.58
N ALA A 121 6.86 -10.43 1.39
CA ALA A 121 7.69 -10.58 0.20
C ALA A 121 8.50 -9.31 -0.05
N ALA A 122 7.89 -8.13 0.10
CA ALA A 122 8.57 -6.85 -0.05
C ALA A 122 9.73 -6.68 0.95
N TYR A 123 9.53 -6.98 2.23
CA TYR A 123 10.61 -6.91 3.23
C TYR A 123 11.70 -7.95 2.96
N ILE A 124 11.35 -9.16 2.52
CA ILE A 124 12.34 -10.19 2.16
C ILE A 124 13.17 -9.74 0.97
N ASP A 125 12.53 -9.24 -0.08
CA ASP A 125 13.21 -8.78 -1.29
C ASP A 125 14.11 -7.58 -0.98
N HIS A 126 13.68 -6.68 -0.10
CA HIS A 126 14.50 -5.57 0.38
C HIS A 126 15.70 -6.06 1.22
N ALA A 127 15.47 -6.88 2.25
CA ALA A 127 16.51 -7.36 3.16
C ALA A 127 17.59 -8.19 2.45
N THR A 128 17.26 -8.78 1.30
CA THR A 128 18.17 -9.59 0.51
C THR A 128 18.77 -8.87 -0.70
N ALA A 129 18.26 -7.67 -1.03
CA ALA A 129 18.82 -6.70 -1.97
C ALA A 129 19.52 -7.30 -3.23
N GLY A 130 18.88 -8.28 -3.87
CA GLY A 130 19.37 -8.90 -5.11
C GLY A 130 20.08 -10.25 -4.95
N ALA A 131 20.19 -10.79 -3.73
CA ALA A 131 20.57 -12.18 -3.54
C ALA A 131 19.51 -13.11 -4.14
N THR A 132 19.95 -14.14 -4.86
CA THR A 132 19.04 -15.20 -5.30
C THR A 132 18.84 -16.17 -4.15
N LEU A 133 17.72 -16.03 -3.45
CA LEU A 133 17.32 -16.99 -2.44
C LEU A 133 16.88 -18.30 -3.09
N SER A 134 17.18 -19.43 -2.44
CA SER A 134 16.50 -20.68 -2.74
C SER A 134 15.03 -20.60 -2.32
N ASP A 135 14.18 -21.47 -2.89
CA ASP A 135 12.77 -21.57 -2.49
C ASP A 135 12.64 -21.92 -0.99
N ASP A 136 13.54 -22.76 -0.48
CA ASP A 136 13.59 -23.15 0.94
C ASP A 136 13.95 -21.95 1.84
N ASP A 137 14.92 -21.11 1.44
CA ASP A 137 15.31 -19.92 2.20
C ASP A 137 14.20 -18.86 2.19
N ARG A 138 13.56 -18.65 1.03
CA ARG A 138 12.43 -17.74 0.90
C ARG A 138 11.23 -18.20 1.73
N SER A 139 10.94 -19.50 1.74
CA SER A 139 9.89 -20.08 2.57
C SER A 139 10.21 -19.90 4.06
N CYS A 140 11.45 -20.18 4.47
CA CYS A 140 11.89 -19.98 5.85
C CYS A 140 11.67 -18.53 6.30
N LEU A 141 12.14 -17.55 5.52
CA LEU A 141 11.99 -16.14 5.87
C LEU A 141 10.51 -15.73 5.95
N THR A 142 9.68 -16.23 5.04
CA THR A 142 8.23 -15.96 5.03
C THR A 142 7.55 -16.46 6.32
N ASP A 143 7.96 -17.64 6.80
CA ASP A 143 7.44 -18.23 8.04
C ASP A 143 7.99 -17.53 9.29
N ALA A 144 9.26 -17.13 9.27
CA ALA A 144 9.90 -16.45 10.39
C ALA A 144 9.37 -15.02 10.60
N LEU A 145 9.06 -14.31 9.51
CA LEU A 145 8.44 -13.00 9.54
C LEU A 145 6.94 -13.11 9.83
N SER A 146 6.58 -13.02 11.11
CA SER A 146 5.16 -13.05 11.51
C SER A 146 4.38 -11.84 10.96
N ASP A 147 3.08 -12.04 10.69
CA ASP A 147 2.18 -10.95 10.23
C ASP A 147 2.15 -9.78 11.23
N ASP A 148 2.21 -10.07 12.53
CA ASP A 148 2.22 -9.05 13.59
C ASP A 148 3.49 -8.21 13.54
N LEU A 149 4.66 -8.83 13.39
CA LEU A 149 5.93 -8.12 13.27
C LEU A 149 5.92 -7.19 12.06
N ILE A 150 5.48 -7.70 10.92
CA ILE A 150 5.41 -6.93 9.67
C ILE A 150 4.44 -5.76 9.82
N ARG A 151 3.28 -6.00 10.40
CA ARG A 151 2.30 -4.94 10.70
C ARG A 151 2.87 -3.87 11.63
N ARG A 152 3.64 -4.24 12.65
CA ARG A 152 4.29 -3.30 13.57
C ARG A 152 5.36 -2.46 12.87
N ILE A 153 6.20 -3.09 12.04
CA ILE A 153 7.24 -2.39 11.26
C ILE A 153 6.58 -1.39 10.31
N THR A 154 5.65 -1.84 9.46
CA THR A 154 4.96 -0.96 8.50
C THR A 154 4.18 0.15 9.20
N THR A 155 3.61 -0.11 10.39
CA THR A 155 2.98 0.94 11.21
C THR A 155 3.98 2.02 11.60
N VAL A 156 5.17 1.64 12.06
CA VAL A 156 6.21 2.60 12.42
C VAL A 156 6.72 3.35 11.21
N GLU A 157 6.93 2.69 10.08
CA GLU A 157 7.34 3.33 8.82
C GLU A 157 6.31 4.35 8.37
N VAL A 158 5.03 3.97 8.27
CA VAL A 158 3.97 4.88 7.82
C VAL A 158 3.81 6.09 8.72
N THR A 159 4.07 5.97 10.03
CA THR A 159 3.78 7.02 11.01
C THR A 159 5.00 7.85 11.43
N LYS A 160 6.20 7.27 11.36
CA LYS A 160 7.44 7.86 11.89
C LYS A 160 8.62 7.77 10.90
N GLY A 161 8.43 7.10 9.76
CA GLY A 161 9.44 6.89 8.73
C GLY A 161 10.37 5.71 8.97
N ALA A 162 11.08 5.29 7.90
CA ALA A 162 11.97 4.12 7.92
C ALA A 162 13.04 4.22 9.03
N ALA A 163 13.69 5.38 9.18
CA ALA A 163 14.69 5.61 10.23
C ALA A 163 14.13 5.47 11.67
N ALA A 164 12.81 5.43 11.87
CA ALA A 164 12.24 5.15 13.18
C ALA A 164 12.20 3.66 13.51
N VAL A 165 12.16 2.78 12.52
CA VAL A 165 12.30 1.32 12.70
C VAL A 165 13.67 1.02 13.27
N ASP A 166 14.74 1.54 12.65
CA ASP A 166 16.13 1.33 13.08
C ASP A 166 16.38 1.76 14.53
N ARG A 167 15.70 2.84 14.96
CA ARG A 167 15.84 3.40 16.32
C ARG A 167 14.97 2.68 17.35
N ASP A 168 14.01 1.86 16.93
CA ASP A 168 13.22 1.03 17.82
C ASP A 168 13.98 -0.27 18.13
N ALA A 169 14.71 -0.27 19.25
CA ALA A 169 15.53 -1.41 19.65
C ALA A 169 14.74 -2.73 19.77
N THR A 170 13.44 -2.65 20.08
CA THR A 170 12.60 -3.86 20.18
C THR A 170 12.25 -4.37 18.79
N LEU A 171 11.80 -3.50 17.88
CA LEU A 171 11.51 -3.91 16.50
C LEU A 171 12.75 -4.40 15.76
N SER A 172 13.88 -3.70 15.89
CA SER A 172 15.15 -4.13 15.31
C SER A 172 15.60 -5.49 15.85
N SER A 173 15.42 -5.74 17.15
CA SER A 173 15.74 -7.04 17.77
C SER A 173 14.78 -8.15 17.29
N ASP A 174 13.48 -7.87 17.23
CA ASP A 174 12.47 -8.83 16.76
C ASP A 174 12.73 -9.19 15.28
N LEU A 175 13.00 -8.20 14.44
CA LEU A 175 13.34 -8.38 13.03
C LEU A 175 14.62 -9.19 12.86
N PHE A 176 15.69 -8.83 13.58
CA PHE A 176 16.95 -9.57 13.54
C PHE A 176 16.76 -11.03 13.99
N THR A 177 15.96 -11.26 15.03
CA THR A 177 15.65 -12.61 15.54
C THR A 177 14.91 -13.44 14.50
N ALA A 178 13.90 -12.84 13.85
CA ALA A 178 13.15 -13.49 12.78
C ALA A 178 14.06 -13.86 11.60
N LEU A 179 14.85 -12.91 11.09
CA LEU A 179 15.77 -13.17 9.98
C LEU A 179 16.79 -14.26 10.35
N SER A 180 17.36 -14.20 11.55
CA SER A 180 18.41 -15.14 12.02
C SER A 180 17.91 -16.58 12.20
N ALA A 181 16.59 -16.81 12.22
CA ALA A 181 16.02 -18.15 12.22
C ALA A 181 16.28 -18.90 10.89
N CYS A 182 16.66 -18.18 9.84
CA CYS A 182 16.89 -18.70 8.49
C CYS A 182 18.36 -18.55 8.07
N PRO A 183 19.27 -19.39 8.58
CA PRO A 183 20.71 -19.23 8.39
C PRO A 183 21.16 -19.36 6.93
N GLY A 184 20.41 -20.05 6.08
CA GLY A 184 20.69 -20.12 4.64
C GLY A 184 20.39 -18.82 3.89
N ALA A 185 19.50 -17.98 4.43
CA ALA A 185 19.08 -16.72 3.82
C ALA A 185 19.99 -15.52 4.17
N ILE A 186 20.75 -15.59 5.27
CA ILE A 186 21.72 -14.56 5.70
C ILE A 186 23.16 -15.02 5.46
N ALA A 187 23.38 -15.98 4.56
CA ALA A 187 24.73 -16.24 4.06
C ALA A 187 25.17 -15.06 3.19
N LEU A 188 25.54 -13.95 3.82
CA LEU A 188 26.35 -12.89 3.22
C LEU A 188 27.62 -13.58 2.74
N ASP A 189 27.85 -13.56 1.43
CA ASP A 189 28.95 -14.25 0.75
C ASP A 189 30.27 -14.16 1.53
N GLY A 190 30.60 -15.25 2.21
CA GLY A 190 31.96 -15.63 2.53
C GLY A 190 32.48 -16.50 1.38
N GLY A 191 32.87 -15.86 0.28
CA GLY A 191 33.46 -16.51 -0.91
C GLY A 191 34.03 -15.51 -1.91
#